data_AF-A0A3A0DNZ8-F1
#
_entry.id   AF-A0A3A0DNZ8-F1
#
_cell.length_a   1.000
_cell.length_b   1.000
_cell.length_c   1.000
_cell.angle_alpha   90.00
_cell.angle_beta   90.00
_cell.angle_gamma   90.00
#
_symmetry.space_group_name_H-M   'P 1'
#
loop_
_entity.id
_entity.type
_entity.pdbx_description
1 polymer ?
#
loop_
_entity_poly.entity_id
_entity_poly.type
_entity_poly.pdbx_seq_one_letter_code
_entity_poly.pdbx_strand_id
1 'polypeptide(L)'
;MPSSRSKTCSPCKTPGRSRAYTNILPGIFQSCFPPPSKLMLPAPFSGSLPAGVPSPGQSRSCRRNHCASSRRPRSAHRAIALPPIDVSAGGQARLRKSGLACLRGIFILHRAGATHECLAHSRPHEENAMFLFDSHLHFFSHDFFSALVRQKDPLANIDAELSQLAARAQIELPARKAGAHLKRWQEELNRQGVDRAVLFASLPEEIVAVAEALQLANGRFAGYFLIHPKNKGSVALVHKLSEQLGYRGVMLFPALHHYHVYDEALLPFFEAVAERRLHVFVHFGILQVKLRDLIGLPRIYDSRFAMPLDLQPAANRFRQTHFIIPHFGCGFFRETLMLGAQCDNVFVDTSSSNDWMATQPEKLTLAEVFHRTRAVFGAERMLFGTDSGVFPRGWRKEVFDAQHEAMKQAGFSAAEMELVLGQNMRRLLES
;
A
#
# COMPACT_ATOMS: atom_id res chain seq x y z
N MET A 1 19.16 -12.92 74.09
CA MET A 1 19.18 -13.96 73.04
C MET A 1 18.19 -15.06 73.42
N PRO A 2 17.49 -15.76 72.50
CA PRO A 2 17.00 -15.38 71.17
C PRO A 2 15.49 -15.70 70.94
N SER A 3 15.01 -15.28 69.77
CA SER A 3 13.93 -15.83 68.92
C SER A 3 12.48 -15.87 69.40
N SER A 4 11.65 -15.00 68.80
CA SER A 4 10.23 -15.26 68.58
C SER A 4 9.95 -15.45 67.09
N ARG A 5 9.30 -16.57 66.78
CA ARG A 5 8.80 -16.97 65.46
C ARG A 5 7.54 -16.16 65.15
N SER A 6 7.40 -15.66 63.92
CA SER A 6 6.09 -15.35 63.34
C SER A 6 5.92 -16.11 62.03
N LYS A 7 4.79 -16.83 61.96
CA LYS A 7 4.33 -17.62 60.81
C LYS A 7 3.81 -16.65 59.75
N THR A 8 4.26 -16.79 58.51
CA THR A 8 3.65 -16.14 57.34
C THR A 8 2.91 -17.16 56.51
N CYS A 9 1.60 -16.94 56.36
CA CYS A 9 0.73 -17.65 55.43
C CYS A 9 1.00 -17.17 54.00
N SER A 10 1.11 -18.14 53.08
CA SER A 10 1.15 -17.95 51.63
C SER A 10 -0.19 -17.44 51.08
N PRO A 11 -0.20 -16.57 50.06
CA PRO A 11 -1.33 -16.45 49.15
C PRO A 11 -1.09 -17.17 47.81
N CYS A 12 -2.17 -17.78 47.33
CA CYS A 12 -2.33 -18.49 46.07
C CYS A 12 -1.76 -17.76 44.85
N LYS A 13 -1.02 -18.51 44.02
CA LYS A 13 -0.70 -18.16 42.64
C LYS A 13 -1.96 -18.27 41.77
N THR A 14 -2.44 -17.16 41.23
CA THR A 14 -3.25 -17.14 40.01
C THR A 14 -2.31 -17.17 38.80
N PRO A 15 -2.48 -18.07 37.81
CA PRO A 15 -1.63 -18.08 36.63
C PRO A 15 -2.08 -16.98 35.67
N GLY A 16 -1.31 -15.89 35.62
CA GLY A 16 -1.45 -14.85 34.61
C GLY A 16 -1.09 -15.37 33.22
N ARG A 17 -2.04 -15.25 32.27
CA ARG A 17 -1.79 -15.34 30.83
C ARG A 17 -0.91 -14.17 30.39
N SER A 18 0.42 -14.33 30.41
CA SER A 18 1.36 -13.36 29.80
C SER A 18 2.71 -13.98 29.41
N ARG A 19 2.72 -15.24 28.96
CA ARG A 19 4.00 -15.92 28.59
C ARG A 19 3.99 -16.71 27.29
N ALA A 20 2.95 -16.60 26.47
CA ALA A 20 2.84 -17.42 25.24
C ALA A 20 3.38 -16.76 23.95
N TYR A 21 3.62 -15.44 23.92
CA TYR A 21 3.86 -14.73 22.65
C TYR A 21 5.32 -14.38 22.35
N THR A 22 6.21 -14.37 23.35
CA THR A 22 7.64 -14.06 23.15
C THR A 22 8.40 -15.14 22.36
N ASN A 23 7.85 -16.36 22.24
CA ASN A 23 8.49 -17.45 21.51
C ASN A 23 7.99 -17.63 20.06
N ILE A 24 7.01 -16.85 19.61
CA ILE A 24 6.44 -16.99 18.26
C ILE A 24 7.27 -16.22 17.22
N LEU A 25 7.73 -15.01 17.56
CA LEU A 25 8.45 -14.13 16.63
C LEU A 25 9.78 -14.70 16.08
N PRO A 26 10.65 -15.37 16.88
CA PRO A 26 11.89 -15.95 16.36
C PRO A 26 11.64 -17.13 15.39
N GLY A 27 10.65 -17.97 15.68
CA GLY A 27 10.27 -19.10 14.82
C GLY A 27 9.61 -18.67 13.51
N ILE A 28 8.95 -17.50 13.51
CA ILE A 28 8.40 -16.89 12.31
C ILE A 28 9.52 -16.43 11.36
N PHE A 29 10.62 -15.86 11.85
CA PHE A 29 11.73 -15.38 11.01
C PHE A 29 12.40 -16.52 10.23
N GLN A 30 12.75 -17.63 10.89
CA GLN A 30 13.40 -18.79 10.24
C GLN A 30 12.50 -19.50 9.22
N SER A 31 11.17 -19.42 9.39
CA SER A 31 10.20 -20.01 8.46
C SER A 31 9.76 -19.05 7.34
N CYS A 32 9.87 -17.73 7.52
CA CYS A 32 9.58 -16.74 6.49
C CYS A 32 10.72 -16.58 5.48
N PHE A 33 11.97 -16.76 5.91
CA PHE A 33 13.16 -16.55 5.09
C PHE A 33 14.22 -17.61 5.41
N PRO A 34 14.16 -18.80 4.80
CA PRO A 34 15.24 -19.76 4.93
C PRO A 34 16.54 -19.14 4.37
N PRO A 35 17.72 -19.47 4.93
CA PRO A 35 18.98 -18.99 4.41
C PRO A 35 19.13 -19.37 2.93
N PRO A 36 19.77 -18.55 2.09
CA PRO A 36 19.94 -18.86 0.69
C PRO A 36 20.70 -20.19 0.55
N SER A 37 20.05 -21.20 -0.04
CA SER A 37 20.72 -22.39 -0.53
C SER A 37 21.72 -21.95 -1.60
N LYS A 38 23.00 -22.33 -1.46
CA LYS A 38 24.08 -22.04 -2.41
C LYS A 38 23.60 -22.29 -3.85
N LEU A 39 23.24 -21.24 -4.58
CA LEU A 39 23.13 -21.30 -6.03
C LEU A 39 24.56 -21.39 -6.56
N MET A 40 24.94 -22.57 -7.05
CA MET A 40 26.09 -22.69 -7.92
C MET A 40 25.80 -21.88 -9.19
N LEU A 41 26.58 -20.83 -9.41
CA LEU A 41 26.64 -20.12 -10.68
C LEU A 41 27.14 -21.11 -11.75
N PRO A 42 26.55 -21.15 -12.96
CA PRO A 42 27.14 -21.90 -14.07
C PRO A 42 28.44 -21.20 -14.52
N ALA A 43 29.47 -22.00 -14.80
CA ALA A 43 30.77 -21.54 -15.26
C ALA A 43 30.67 -20.74 -16.59
N PRO A 44 31.56 -19.76 -16.82
CA PRO A 44 31.52 -18.96 -18.05
C PRO A 44 31.92 -19.81 -19.27
N PHE A 45 31.06 -19.80 -20.27
CA PHE A 45 31.34 -20.30 -21.62
C PHE A 45 32.48 -19.49 -22.24
N SER A 46 33.57 -20.16 -22.59
CA SER A 46 34.60 -19.64 -23.48
C SER A 46 34.18 -19.94 -24.93
N GLY A 47 33.76 -18.91 -25.65
CA GLY A 47 33.43 -18.98 -27.06
C GLY A 47 34.06 -17.80 -27.79
N SER A 48 35.11 -18.09 -28.55
CA SER A 48 35.79 -17.16 -29.45
C SER A 48 34.88 -16.78 -30.63
N LEU A 49 34.73 -15.48 -30.88
CA LEU A 49 34.14 -14.94 -32.11
C LEU A 49 35.25 -14.56 -33.10
N PRO A 50 35.15 -14.90 -34.39
CA PRO A 50 36.05 -14.38 -35.41
C PRO A 50 35.60 -12.99 -35.88
N ALA A 51 36.58 -12.13 -36.11
CA ALA A 51 36.44 -10.76 -36.60
C ALA A 51 36.16 -10.71 -38.11
N GLY A 52 35.41 -9.69 -38.54
CA GLY A 52 35.46 -9.22 -39.93
C GLY A 52 34.16 -8.57 -40.44
N VAL A 53 34.04 -7.24 -40.29
CA VAL A 53 33.19 -6.40 -41.17
C VAL A 53 33.91 -5.06 -41.39
N PRO A 54 34.13 -4.61 -42.64
CA PRO A 54 34.58 -3.25 -42.92
C PRO A 54 33.39 -2.29 -43.18
N SER A 55 33.62 -1.02 -42.88
CA SER A 55 32.73 0.14 -43.00
C SER A 55 32.19 0.40 -44.42
N PRO A 56 31.06 1.10 -44.60
CA PRO A 56 30.73 1.74 -45.86
C PRO A 56 30.77 3.28 -45.78
N GLY A 57 31.47 3.88 -46.75
CA GLY A 57 31.34 5.27 -47.14
C GLY A 57 30.68 5.39 -48.53
N GLN A 58 29.78 6.37 -48.63
CA GLN A 58 29.44 7.21 -49.79
C GLN A 58 28.91 6.59 -51.11
N SER A 59 27.63 6.92 -51.34
CA SER A 59 27.11 7.73 -52.47
C SER A 59 26.74 7.08 -53.81
N ARG A 60 25.78 7.79 -54.46
CA ARG A 60 25.25 7.72 -55.85
C ARG A 60 24.02 6.81 -56.02
N SER A 61 22.80 7.36 -56.10
CA SER A 61 22.14 8.21 -57.13
C SER A 61 21.66 7.43 -58.37
N CYS A 62 20.34 7.35 -58.53
CA CYS A 62 19.53 7.50 -59.77
C CYS A 62 18.18 6.79 -59.54
N ARG A 63 17.08 7.52 -59.36
CA ARG A 63 16.17 8.08 -60.39
C ARG A 63 15.17 7.08 -60.98
N ARG A 64 13.90 7.48 -60.82
CA ARG A 64 12.71 7.35 -61.69
C ARG A 64 11.70 6.21 -61.44
N ASN A 65 10.54 6.69 -60.98
CA ASN A 65 9.20 6.55 -61.56
C ASN A 65 8.64 5.14 -61.84
N HIS A 66 7.54 4.78 -61.16
CA HIS A 66 6.22 4.71 -61.82
C HIS A 66 5.04 4.58 -60.84
N CYS A 67 3.90 4.99 -61.38
CA CYS A 67 2.60 5.27 -60.76
C CYS A 67 1.65 4.06 -60.92
N ALA A 68 0.40 4.25 -60.46
CA ALA A 68 -0.81 3.40 -60.58
C ALA A 68 -0.97 2.30 -59.51
N SER A 69 -1.87 2.41 -58.53
CA SER A 69 -3.35 2.49 -58.53
C SER A 69 -4.05 1.14 -58.81
N SER A 70 -4.78 0.62 -57.82
CA SER A 70 -6.10 -0.07 -57.90
C SER A 70 -6.29 -0.96 -56.68
N ARG A 71 -7.46 -1.35 -56.19
CA ARG A 71 -8.86 -0.86 -56.18
C ARG A 71 -9.49 -1.63 -55.00
N ARG A 72 -10.51 -1.05 -54.36
CA ARG A 72 -11.39 -1.72 -53.39
C ARG A 72 -12.17 -2.89 -54.01
N PRO A 73 -12.86 -3.67 -53.17
CA PRO A 73 -14.31 -3.76 -53.33
C PRO A 73 -15.12 -3.48 -52.03
N ARG A 74 -16.24 -2.78 -52.22
CA ARG A 74 -17.49 -2.82 -51.42
C ARG A 74 -18.23 -4.12 -51.81
N SER A 75 -19.18 -4.75 -51.11
CA SER A 75 -20.17 -4.40 -50.06
C SER A 75 -20.95 -5.71 -49.77
N ALA A 76 -21.54 -5.86 -48.57
CA ALA A 76 -22.88 -6.44 -48.46
C ALA A 76 -23.52 -6.08 -47.09
N HIS A 77 -24.72 -5.53 -47.18
CA HIS A 77 -25.60 -5.15 -46.08
C HIS A 77 -26.23 -6.38 -45.40
N ARG A 78 -26.50 -6.28 -44.09
CA ARG A 78 -27.72 -6.85 -43.50
C ARG A 78 -28.20 -6.01 -42.33
N ALA A 79 -29.29 -5.29 -42.57
CA ALA A 79 -30.13 -4.69 -41.54
C ALA A 79 -31.03 -5.80 -40.97
N ILE A 80 -31.24 -5.79 -39.66
CA ILE A 80 -32.32 -6.54 -39.00
C ILE A 80 -33.14 -5.52 -38.22
N ALA A 81 -34.41 -5.41 -38.60
CA ALA A 81 -35.42 -4.59 -37.98
C ALA A 81 -36.10 -5.35 -36.82
N LEU A 82 -36.53 -4.58 -35.81
CA LEU A 82 -37.36 -4.96 -34.66
C LEU A 82 -38.78 -5.35 -35.08
N PRO A 83 -39.52 -6.06 -34.21
CA PRO A 83 -40.96 -5.87 -34.06
C PRO A 83 -41.32 -5.12 -32.75
N PRO A 84 -42.49 -4.45 -32.67
CA PRO A 84 -42.77 -3.43 -31.66
C PRO A 84 -43.91 -3.78 -30.66
N ILE A 85 -44.02 -2.91 -29.63
CA ILE A 85 -45.21 -2.52 -28.82
C ILE A 85 -45.71 -3.49 -27.73
N ASP A 86 -45.70 -3.05 -26.46
CA ASP A 86 -46.94 -2.59 -25.80
C ASP A 86 -46.70 -1.57 -24.67
N VAL A 87 -47.51 -0.51 -24.67
CA VAL A 87 -47.61 0.53 -23.65
C VAL A 87 -49.09 0.68 -23.36
N SER A 88 -49.55 0.30 -22.17
CA SER A 88 -50.73 0.94 -21.57
C SER A 88 -50.80 0.80 -20.04
N ALA A 89 -50.97 1.97 -19.42
CA ALA A 89 -51.89 2.31 -18.33
C ALA A 89 -51.75 1.67 -16.93
N GLY A 90 -51.38 2.53 -15.97
CA GLY A 90 -52.32 3.04 -14.97
C GLY A 90 -52.46 2.26 -13.65
N GLY A 91 -52.30 2.95 -12.52
CA GLY A 91 -52.81 2.46 -11.22
C GLY A 91 -52.18 3.09 -9.99
N GLN A 92 -52.90 4.04 -9.39
CA GLN A 92 -52.56 4.73 -8.14
C GLN A 92 -52.70 3.83 -6.88
N ALA A 93 -51.90 4.20 -5.87
CA ALA A 93 -52.21 4.25 -4.42
C ALA A 93 -52.76 3.02 -3.68
N ARG A 94 -52.06 2.64 -2.59
CA ARG A 94 -52.63 2.73 -1.23
C ARG A 94 -51.61 2.52 -0.11
N LEU A 95 -51.62 3.46 0.83
CA LEU A 95 -51.17 3.29 2.20
C LEU A 95 -51.90 2.14 2.89
N ARG A 96 -51.20 1.41 3.77
CA ARG A 96 -51.76 0.92 5.03
C ARG A 96 -50.79 1.12 6.18
N LYS A 97 -51.21 1.94 7.15
CA LYS A 97 -50.75 2.00 8.54
C LYS A 97 -51.40 0.87 9.34
N SER A 98 -50.66 0.27 10.28
CA SER A 98 -51.09 -0.30 11.59
C SER A 98 -50.04 -1.33 12.02
N GLY A 99 -49.54 -1.45 13.25
CA GLY A 99 -49.78 -0.86 14.56
C GLY A 99 -48.61 -1.32 15.46
N LEU A 100 -48.08 -0.46 16.32
CA LEU A 100 -48.33 -0.41 17.76
C LEU A 100 -47.78 -1.59 18.59
N ALA A 101 -46.68 -1.29 19.29
CA ALA A 101 -46.32 -1.62 20.67
C ALA A 101 -46.29 -3.07 21.18
N CYS A 102 -45.14 -3.48 21.71
CA CYS A 102 -45.10 -4.11 23.04
C CYS A 102 -43.76 -3.83 23.75
N LEU A 103 -43.85 -2.96 24.76
CA LEU A 103 -42.86 -2.77 25.82
C LEU A 103 -43.03 -3.91 26.84
N ARG A 104 -41.94 -4.62 27.18
CA ARG A 104 -41.79 -5.28 28.48
C ARG A 104 -40.36 -5.12 28.96
N GLY A 105 -40.16 -4.22 29.91
CA GLY A 105 -39.00 -4.19 30.77
C GLY A 105 -39.09 -5.30 31.81
N ILE A 106 -37.92 -5.88 32.13
CA ILE A 106 -37.68 -6.61 33.38
C ILE A 106 -36.37 -6.06 33.95
N PHE A 107 -36.42 -5.80 35.26
CA PHE A 107 -35.47 -5.08 36.08
C PHE A 107 -34.61 -6.10 36.89
N ILE A 108 -33.36 -5.74 37.17
CA ILE A 108 -32.45 -6.15 38.28
C ILE A 108 -31.73 -7.52 38.22
N LEU A 109 -30.39 -7.50 38.08
CA LEU A 109 -29.47 -7.72 39.23
C LEU A 109 -28.01 -7.39 38.89
N HIS A 110 -27.46 -6.47 39.68
CA HIS A 110 -26.06 -6.05 39.72
C HIS A 110 -25.09 -7.21 40.00
N ARG A 111 -23.96 -7.21 39.29
CA ARG A 111 -22.69 -7.68 39.85
C ARG A 111 -21.61 -6.64 39.58
N ALA A 112 -21.16 -6.01 40.66
CA ALA A 112 -20.00 -5.13 40.69
C ALA A 112 -18.74 -5.93 40.34
N GLY A 113 -18.00 -5.44 39.35
CA GLY A 113 -16.66 -5.90 39.00
C GLY A 113 -15.79 -4.68 38.73
N ALA A 114 -14.80 -4.47 39.59
CA ALA A 114 -13.91 -3.32 39.60
C ALA A 114 -13.22 -3.11 38.25
N THR A 115 -13.43 -1.96 37.64
CA THR A 115 -12.64 -1.48 36.50
C THR A 115 -11.40 -0.77 37.04
N HIS A 116 -10.22 -1.31 36.71
CA HIS A 116 -8.98 -0.55 36.74
C HIS A 116 -9.10 0.59 35.71
N GLU A 117 -9.25 1.83 36.18
CA GLU A 117 -9.07 3.02 35.36
C GLU A 117 -7.60 3.08 34.89
N CYS A 118 -7.39 2.70 33.64
CA CYS A 118 -6.24 3.20 32.89
C CYS A 118 -6.47 4.71 32.69
N LEU A 119 -5.59 5.52 33.27
CA LEU A 119 -5.48 6.96 32.98
C LEU A 119 -5.08 7.16 31.51
N ALA A 120 -6.05 7.04 30.62
CA ALA A 120 -5.99 7.66 29.31
C ALA A 120 -5.86 9.16 29.56
N HIS A 121 -4.78 9.77 29.05
CA HIS A 121 -4.71 11.21 28.95
C HIS A 121 -5.71 11.65 27.88
N SER A 122 -6.97 11.78 28.30
CA SER A 122 -8.06 12.34 27.51
C SER A 122 -7.71 13.81 27.24
N ARG A 123 -7.44 14.15 25.98
CA ARG A 123 -7.38 15.55 25.55
C ARG A 123 -8.73 16.21 25.89
N PRO A 124 -8.75 17.49 26.31
CA PRO A 124 -9.99 18.24 26.32
C PRO A 124 -10.58 18.22 24.91
N HIS A 125 -11.87 17.91 24.81
CA HIS A 125 -12.63 17.87 23.56
C HIS A 125 -12.59 19.24 22.87
N GLU A 126 -11.71 19.41 21.88
CA GLU A 126 -11.95 20.37 20.81
C GLU A 126 -13.04 19.79 19.90
N GLU A 127 -14.24 20.34 19.98
CA GLU A 127 -15.30 20.05 19.01
C GLU A 127 -14.82 20.41 17.60
N ASN A 128 -14.83 19.40 16.71
CA ASN A 128 -14.43 19.42 15.29
C ASN A 128 -12.94 19.37 14.90
N ALA A 129 -12.11 18.60 15.62
CA ALA A 129 -10.87 18.11 15.02
C ALA A 129 -11.18 17.06 13.92
N MET A 130 -10.85 17.37 12.66
CA MET A 130 -11.00 16.47 11.51
C MET A 130 -10.16 15.21 11.70
N PHE A 131 -10.76 14.03 11.52
CA PHE A 131 -10.03 12.77 11.60
C PHE A 131 -9.09 12.59 10.40
N LEU A 132 -7.81 12.37 10.67
CA LEU A 132 -6.77 12.23 9.65
C LEU A 132 -6.17 10.83 9.65
N PHE A 133 -6.25 10.13 8.52
CA PHE A 133 -5.66 8.81 8.32
C PHE A 133 -4.70 8.86 7.14
N ASP A 134 -3.41 8.72 7.41
CA ASP A 134 -2.39 8.63 6.35
C ASP A 134 -2.29 7.20 5.79
N SER A 135 -2.74 6.97 4.55
CA SER A 135 -2.72 5.65 3.91
C SER A 135 -1.34 5.18 3.46
N HIS A 136 -0.29 6.01 3.58
CA HIS A 136 1.02 5.71 3.01
C HIS A 136 2.15 6.27 3.88
N LEU A 137 2.63 5.45 4.81
CA LEU A 137 3.79 5.74 5.65
C LEU A 137 4.77 4.56 5.63
N HIS A 138 6.01 4.82 5.22
CA HIS A 138 7.09 3.84 5.28
C HIS A 138 7.68 3.75 6.68
N PHE A 139 7.69 2.55 7.28
CA PHE A 139 8.22 2.39 8.63
C PHE A 139 9.73 2.62 8.67
N PHE A 140 10.48 2.07 7.70
CA PHE A 140 11.94 2.10 7.59
C PHE A 140 12.65 1.75 8.91
N SER A 141 12.50 0.50 9.36
CA SER A 141 13.17 -0.05 10.54
C SER A 141 14.69 -0.20 10.33
N HIS A 142 15.40 -0.50 11.42
CA HIS A 142 16.83 -0.79 11.33
C HIS A 142 17.11 -1.99 10.40
N ASP A 143 16.22 -2.97 10.33
CA ASP A 143 16.34 -4.14 9.47
C ASP A 143 16.22 -3.77 7.99
N PHE A 144 15.36 -2.81 7.65
CA PHE A 144 15.26 -2.26 6.29
C PHE A 144 16.61 -1.68 5.84
N PHE A 145 17.20 -0.79 6.65
CA PHE A 145 18.49 -0.18 6.32
C PHE A 145 19.61 -1.21 6.26
N SER A 146 19.63 -2.16 7.19
CA SER A 146 20.59 -3.26 7.21
C SER A 146 20.49 -4.14 5.96
N ALA A 147 19.26 -4.43 5.50
CA ALA A 147 19.01 -5.20 4.29
C ALA A 147 19.53 -4.47 3.04
N LEU A 148 19.33 -3.16 2.93
CA LEU A 148 19.87 -2.39 1.80
C LEU A 148 21.41 -2.39 1.76
N VAL A 149 22.07 -2.30 2.92
CA VAL A 149 23.54 -2.43 2.99
C VAL A 149 23.98 -3.81 2.52
N ARG A 150 23.32 -4.89 2.99
CA ARG A 150 23.62 -6.27 2.55
C ARG A 150 23.38 -6.50 1.06
N GLN A 151 22.38 -5.84 0.48
CA GLN A 151 22.14 -5.91 -0.97
C GLN A 151 23.28 -5.27 -1.77
N LYS A 152 23.89 -4.21 -1.24
CA LYS A 152 25.04 -3.54 -1.87
C LYS A 152 26.30 -4.39 -1.74
N ASP A 153 26.58 -4.85 -0.53
CA ASP A 153 27.71 -5.72 -0.22
C ASP A 153 27.34 -6.67 0.93
N PRO A 154 27.19 -7.99 0.66
CA PRO A 154 26.84 -8.97 1.69
C PRO A 154 27.86 -9.11 2.82
N LEU A 155 29.11 -8.68 2.61
CA LEU A 155 30.20 -8.77 3.58
C LEU A 155 30.45 -7.45 4.32
N ALA A 156 29.68 -6.40 4.02
CA ALA A 156 29.87 -5.09 4.62
C ALA A 156 29.65 -5.10 6.14
N ASN A 157 30.43 -4.29 6.84
CA ASN A 157 30.15 -3.93 8.22
C ASN A 157 28.94 -2.97 8.23
N ILE A 158 27.78 -3.53 8.59
CA ILE A 158 26.50 -2.82 8.57
C ILE A 158 26.55 -1.54 9.39
N ASP A 159 27.08 -1.57 10.60
CA ASP A 159 27.05 -0.42 11.50
C ASP A 159 27.91 0.73 10.97
N ALA A 160 29.05 0.41 10.35
CA ALA A 160 29.92 1.39 9.71
C ALA A 160 29.26 2.02 8.48
N GLU A 161 28.71 1.23 7.56
CA GLU A 161 28.00 1.72 6.37
C GLU A 161 26.78 2.56 6.72
N LEU A 162 26.02 2.13 7.73
CA LEU A 162 24.85 2.88 8.21
C LEU A 162 25.26 4.22 8.85
N SER A 163 26.32 4.25 9.66
CA SER A 163 26.84 5.50 10.22
C SER A 163 27.27 6.49 9.13
N GLN A 164 27.95 6.00 8.08
CA GLN A 164 28.32 6.82 6.93
C GLN A 164 27.09 7.28 6.13
N LEU A 165 26.08 6.41 5.96
CA LEU A 165 24.82 6.76 5.32
C LEU A 165 24.08 7.87 6.07
N ALA A 166 23.98 7.77 7.39
CA ALA A 166 23.35 8.77 8.23
C ALA A 166 24.02 10.13 8.07
N ALA A 167 25.36 10.17 8.13
CA ALA A 167 26.14 11.39 7.98
C ALA A 167 25.98 12.03 6.58
N ARG A 168 26.13 11.25 5.50
CA ARG A 168 26.07 11.78 4.12
C ARG A 168 24.66 12.23 3.72
N ALA A 169 23.63 11.49 4.14
CA ALA A 169 22.25 11.75 3.76
C ALA A 169 21.53 12.65 4.76
N GLN A 170 22.19 13.01 5.87
CA GLN A 170 21.63 13.80 6.97
C GLN A 170 20.32 13.19 7.50
N ILE A 171 20.30 11.87 7.62
CA ILE A 171 19.15 11.11 8.13
C ILE A 171 19.43 10.57 9.53
N GLU A 172 18.38 10.49 10.32
CA GLU A 172 18.41 9.82 11.62
C GLU A 172 17.96 8.38 11.47
N LEU A 173 18.88 7.46 11.75
CA LEU A 173 18.57 6.03 11.66
C LEU A 173 17.66 5.57 12.81
N PRO A 174 16.76 4.62 12.53
CA PRO A 174 15.93 4.00 13.55
C PRO A 174 16.78 3.21 14.55
N ALA A 175 16.32 3.16 15.80
CA ALA A 175 16.87 2.23 16.77
C ALA A 175 16.66 0.77 16.32
N ARG A 176 17.53 -0.15 16.76
CA ARG A 176 17.42 -1.59 16.44
C ARG A 176 16.10 -2.22 16.87
N LYS A 177 15.53 -1.75 18.00
CA LYS A 177 14.26 -2.27 18.53
C LYS A 177 13.09 -1.55 17.86
N ALA A 178 12.18 -2.31 17.25
CA ALA A 178 11.01 -1.77 16.56
C ALA A 178 10.14 -0.90 17.50
N GLY A 179 9.94 -1.31 18.75
CA GLY A 179 9.17 -0.52 19.72
C GLY A 179 9.69 0.90 19.98
N ALA A 180 11.00 1.14 19.92
CA ALA A 180 11.56 2.48 20.08
C ALA A 180 11.28 3.36 18.86
N HIS A 181 11.36 2.77 17.65
CA HIS A 181 11.03 3.47 16.40
C HIS A 181 9.52 3.70 16.25
N LEU A 182 8.69 2.76 16.71
CA LEU A 182 7.25 2.94 16.84
C LEU A 182 6.92 4.15 17.71
N LYS A 183 7.52 4.25 18.90
CA LYS A 183 7.27 5.36 19.82
C LYS A 183 7.60 6.71 19.15
N ARG A 184 8.72 6.77 18.43
CA ARG A 184 9.13 7.92 17.65
C ARG A 184 8.07 8.32 16.61
N TRP A 185 7.55 7.34 15.85
CA TRP A 185 6.46 7.59 14.90
C TRP A 185 5.17 8.07 15.58
N GLN A 186 4.80 7.49 16.73
CA GLN A 186 3.63 7.93 17.48
C GLN A 186 3.79 9.37 17.98
N GLU A 187 4.96 9.72 18.50
CA GLU A 187 5.29 11.08 18.95
C GLU A 187 5.22 12.07 17.77
N GLU A 188 5.77 11.71 16.60
CA GLU A 188 5.67 12.51 15.38
C GLU A 188 4.20 12.73 14.97
N LEU A 189 3.43 11.67 14.79
CA LEU A 189 2.03 11.77 14.35
C LEU A 189 1.15 12.50 15.36
N ASN A 190 1.41 12.36 16.66
CA ASN A 190 0.71 13.09 17.70
C ASN A 190 0.97 14.60 17.63
N ARG A 191 2.22 15.00 17.32
CA ARG A 191 2.60 16.40 17.12
C ARG A 191 1.91 17.00 15.90
N GLN A 192 1.68 16.21 14.86
CA GLN A 192 1.05 16.63 13.61
C GLN A 192 -0.48 16.51 13.61
N GLY A 193 -1.07 15.94 14.67
CA GLY A 193 -2.53 15.72 14.75
C GLY A 193 -3.05 14.65 13.79
N VAL A 194 -2.23 13.68 13.38
CA VAL A 194 -2.64 12.57 12.50
C VAL A 194 -3.21 11.45 13.37
N ASP A 195 -4.43 10.95 13.15
CA ASP A 195 -5.12 9.98 14.03
C ASP A 195 -4.81 8.52 13.77
N ARG A 196 -4.51 8.13 12.53
CA ARG A 196 -4.04 6.77 12.17
C ARG A 196 -3.14 6.80 10.94
N ALA A 197 -2.37 5.73 10.73
CA ALA A 197 -1.61 5.56 9.50
C ALA A 197 -1.48 4.09 9.07
N VAL A 198 -1.21 3.86 7.79
CA VAL A 198 -0.77 2.54 7.30
C VAL A 198 0.76 2.52 7.29
N LEU A 199 1.35 1.57 8.03
CA LEU A 199 2.79 1.32 8.04
C LEU A 199 3.16 0.30 6.95
N PHE A 200 4.11 0.67 6.11
CA PHE A 200 4.64 -0.21 5.06
C PHE A 200 5.91 -0.90 5.55
N ALA A 201 5.89 -2.25 5.52
CA ALA A 201 7.09 -3.07 5.49
C ALA A 201 7.61 -3.09 4.05
N SER A 202 8.61 -2.23 3.81
CA SER A 202 9.09 -1.86 2.48
C SER A 202 10.08 -2.86 1.90
N LEU A 203 10.53 -3.81 2.71
CA LEU A 203 11.33 -4.96 2.33
C LEU A 203 10.85 -6.20 3.09
N PRO A 204 11.07 -7.42 2.55
CA PRO A 204 10.73 -8.64 3.26
C PRO A 204 11.38 -8.77 4.65
N GLU A 205 12.62 -8.30 4.79
CA GLU A 205 13.37 -8.29 6.05
C GLU A 205 12.75 -7.37 7.12
N GLU A 206 11.93 -6.39 6.71
CA GLU A 206 11.29 -5.43 7.60
C GLU A 206 9.98 -5.95 8.21
N ILE A 207 9.40 -7.02 7.64
CA ILE A 207 8.05 -7.51 7.97
C ILE A 207 7.88 -7.82 9.45
N VAL A 208 8.90 -8.41 10.09
CA VAL A 208 8.81 -8.78 11.52
C VAL A 208 8.84 -7.53 12.40
N ALA A 209 9.69 -6.55 12.08
CA ALA A 209 9.78 -5.30 12.83
C ALA A 209 8.47 -4.50 12.75
N VAL A 210 7.85 -4.42 11.57
CA VAL A 210 6.55 -3.76 11.41
C VAL A 210 5.46 -4.53 12.16
N ALA A 211 5.45 -5.86 12.11
CA ALA A 211 4.48 -6.66 12.87
C ALA A 211 4.56 -6.43 14.38
N GLU A 212 5.78 -6.37 14.94
CA GLU A 212 6.00 -6.01 16.34
C GLU A 212 5.42 -4.61 16.64
N ALA A 213 5.66 -3.65 15.75
CA ALA A 213 5.13 -2.30 15.89
C ALA A 213 3.60 -2.29 15.89
N LEU A 214 2.94 -3.03 14.98
CA LEU A 214 1.48 -3.13 14.91
C LEU A 214 0.88 -3.69 16.21
N GLN A 215 1.49 -4.73 16.78
CA GLN A 215 1.03 -5.35 18.03
C GLN A 215 1.12 -4.40 19.24
N LEU A 216 2.17 -3.58 19.29
CA LEU A 216 2.39 -2.62 20.37
C LEU A 216 1.55 -1.34 20.22
N ALA A 217 1.04 -1.06 19.02
CA ALA A 217 0.41 0.22 18.71
C ALA A 217 -1.10 0.29 19.00
N ASN A 218 -1.72 -0.77 19.54
CA ASN A 218 -3.12 -0.80 19.97
C ASN A 218 -4.12 -0.25 18.92
N GLY A 219 -3.98 -0.67 17.66
CA GLY A 219 -4.90 -0.27 16.58
C GLY A 219 -4.67 1.13 16.00
N ARG A 220 -3.60 1.83 16.41
CA ARG A 220 -3.18 3.12 15.84
C ARG A 220 -2.72 3.00 14.38
N PHE A 221 -2.18 1.85 14.02
CA PHE A 221 -1.66 1.57 12.69
C PHE A 221 -2.31 0.34 12.07
N ALA A 222 -2.50 0.38 10.76
CA ALA A 222 -2.64 -0.81 9.94
C ALA A 222 -1.29 -1.12 9.26
N GLY A 223 -1.07 -2.35 8.83
CA GLY A 223 0.19 -2.74 8.19
C GLY A 223 -0.01 -3.29 6.79
N TYR A 224 0.82 -2.86 5.85
CA TYR A 224 1.01 -3.49 4.53
C TYR A 224 2.44 -4.03 4.39
N PHE A 225 2.62 -5.08 3.60
CA PHE A 225 3.96 -5.68 3.39
C PHE A 225 4.29 -5.93 1.92
N LEU A 226 5.53 -5.66 1.55
CA LEU A 226 6.06 -5.98 0.22
C LEU A 226 6.19 -7.49 0.02
N ILE A 227 5.69 -7.98 -1.11
CA ILE A 227 5.83 -9.37 -1.51
C ILE A 227 6.07 -9.49 -3.02
N HIS A 228 6.91 -10.45 -3.40
CA HIS A 228 7.02 -10.89 -4.78
C HIS A 228 6.06 -12.08 -4.99
N PRO A 229 4.98 -11.94 -5.77
CA PRO A 229 3.92 -12.94 -5.81
C PRO A 229 4.34 -14.24 -6.52
N LYS A 230 5.31 -14.19 -7.43
CA LYS A 230 5.90 -15.39 -8.06
C LYS A 230 6.90 -16.17 -7.19
N ASN A 231 7.30 -15.65 -6.03
CA ASN A 231 8.21 -16.39 -5.15
C ASN A 231 7.54 -17.66 -4.63
N LYS A 232 8.30 -18.75 -4.55
CA LYS A 232 7.80 -19.99 -3.94
C LYS A 232 7.36 -19.70 -2.50
N GLY A 233 6.16 -20.14 -2.15
CA GLY A 233 5.58 -19.93 -0.81
C GLY A 233 4.89 -18.57 -0.60
N SER A 234 4.76 -17.73 -1.63
CA SER A 234 4.07 -16.42 -1.51
C SER A 234 2.64 -16.55 -0.98
N VAL A 235 1.87 -17.53 -1.47
CA VAL A 235 0.51 -17.85 -0.99
C VAL A 235 0.53 -18.20 0.50
N ALA A 236 1.39 -19.12 0.93
CA ALA A 236 1.50 -19.51 2.34
C ALA A 236 1.90 -18.32 3.23
N LEU A 237 2.78 -17.44 2.72
CA LEU A 237 3.19 -16.23 3.41
C LEU A 237 2.02 -15.24 3.58
N VAL A 238 1.15 -15.09 2.58
CA VAL A 238 -0.07 -14.26 2.68
C VAL A 238 -0.98 -14.75 3.82
N HIS A 239 -1.27 -16.05 3.88
CA HIS A 239 -2.09 -16.61 4.96
C HIS A 239 -1.44 -16.36 6.33
N LYS A 240 -0.14 -16.67 6.45
CA LYS A 240 0.60 -16.51 7.70
C LYS A 240 0.62 -15.07 8.20
N LEU A 241 0.97 -14.10 7.35
CA LEU A 241 1.13 -12.70 7.74
C LEU A 241 -0.21 -12.03 8.05
N SER A 242 -1.27 -12.38 7.35
CA SER A 242 -2.61 -11.86 7.64
C SER A 242 -3.20 -12.43 8.93
N GLU A 243 -3.14 -13.75 9.12
CA GLU A 243 -3.73 -14.40 10.30
C GLU A 243 -2.94 -14.14 11.59
N GLN A 244 -1.61 -14.21 11.53
CA GLN A 244 -0.78 -14.25 12.73
C GLN A 244 -0.21 -12.89 13.10
N LEU A 245 0.05 -12.03 12.10
CA LEU A 245 0.74 -10.75 12.30
C LEU A 245 -0.15 -9.53 12.02
N GLY A 246 -1.43 -9.74 11.67
CA GLY A 246 -2.44 -8.68 11.59
C GLY A 246 -2.28 -7.72 10.41
N TYR A 247 -1.52 -8.09 9.39
CA TYR A 247 -1.40 -7.31 8.16
C TYR A 247 -2.74 -7.22 7.43
N ARG A 248 -3.04 -6.04 6.86
CA ARG A 248 -4.30 -5.74 6.16
C ARG A 248 -4.14 -5.53 4.67
N GLY A 249 -2.91 -5.55 4.15
CA GLY A 249 -2.67 -5.44 2.72
C GLY A 249 -1.30 -5.96 2.29
N VAL A 250 -1.22 -6.24 1.00
CA VAL A 250 0.01 -6.63 0.30
C VAL A 250 0.45 -5.49 -0.60
N MET A 251 1.75 -5.30 -0.73
CA MET A 251 2.36 -4.37 -1.67
C MET A 251 3.03 -5.13 -2.80
N LEU A 252 2.73 -4.71 -4.02
CA LEU A 252 3.24 -5.29 -5.26
C LEU A 252 4.02 -4.22 -6.01
N PHE A 253 5.25 -4.56 -6.42
CA PHE A 253 6.14 -3.70 -7.18
C PHE A 253 6.53 -4.38 -8.51
N PRO A 254 5.60 -4.48 -9.48
CA PRO A 254 5.82 -5.17 -10.75
C PRO A 254 7.06 -4.69 -11.51
N ALA A 255 7.29 -3.36 -11.55
CA ALA A 255 8.46 -2.74 -12.19
C ALA A 255 9.80 -3.11 -11.54
N LEU A 256 9.83 -3.34 -10.22
CA LEU A 256 11.04 -3.75 -9.50
C LEU A 256 11.27 -5.27 -9.62
N HIS A 257 10.19 -6.04 -9.71
CA HIS A 257 10.21 -7.50 -9.65
C HIS A 257 10.01 -8.18 -11.02
N HIS A 258 9.89 -7.40 -12.11
CA HIS A 258 9.83 -7.85 -13.50
C HIS A 258 8.74 -8.90 -13.79
N TYR A 259 7.49 -8.58 -13.47
CA TYR A 259 6.34 -9.40 -13.83
C TYR A 259 5.14 -8.54 -14.23
N HIS A 260 4.23 -9.06 -15.05
CA HIS A 260 2.95 -8.42 -15.32
C HIS A 260 1.91 -8.86 -14.29
N VAL A 261 1.11 -7.92 -13.79
CA VAL A 261 0.08 -8.23 -12.79
C VAL A 261 -1.08 -9.06 -13.35
N TYR A 262 -1.21 -9.12 -14.69
CA TYR A 262 -2.17 -10.00 -15.38
C TYR A 262 -1.64 -11.42 -15.63
N ASP A 263 -0.39 -11.74 -15.27
CA ASP A 263 0.17 -13.09 -15.45
C ASP A 263 -0.76 -14.12 -14.80
N GLU A 264 -1.25 -15.12 -15.56
CA GLU A 264 -2.15 -16.17 -15.04
C GLU A 264 -1.52 -16.96 -13.88
N ALA A 265 -0.18 -17.05 -13.86
CA ALA A 265 0.57 -17.66 -12.77
C ALA A 265 0.33 -16.97 -11.40
N LEU A 266 -0.21 -15.75 -11.38
CA LEU A 266 -0.55 -15.01 -10.16
C LEU A 266 -1.97 -15.28 -9.67
N LEU A 267 -2.80 -16.03 -10.41
CA LEU A 267 -4.17 -16.32 -10.00
C LEU A 267 -4.26 -16.93 -8.58
N PRO A 268 -3.45 -17.96 -8.22
CA PRO A 268 -3.48 -18.50 -6.86
C PRO A 268 -3.09 -17.48 -5.79
N PHE A 269 -2.21 -16.53 -6.13
CA PHE A 269 -1.83 -15.45 -5.22
C PHE A 269 -2.99 -14.50 -4.97
N PHE A 270 -3.68 -14.04 -6.04
CA PHE A 270 -4.85 -13.17 -5.88
C PHE A 270 -6.03 -13.86 -5.20
N GLU A 271 -6.22 -15.17 -5.43
CA GLU A 271 -7.21 -15.97 -4.70
C GLU A 271 -6.93 -15.97 -3.20
N ALA A 272 -5.67 -16.19 -2.79
CA ALA A 272 -5.28 -16.16 -1.38
C ALA A 272 -5.45 -14.77 -0.75
N VAL A 273 -5.12 -13.70 -1.47
CA VAL A 273 -5.36 -12.32 -1.02
C VAL A 273 -6.85 -12.05 -0.85
N ALA A 274 -7.67 -12.47 -1.82
CA ALA A 274 -9.12 -12.26 -1.79
C ALA A 274 -9.80 -13.05 -0.66
N GLU A 275 -9.40 -14.30 -0.43
CA GLU A 275 -9.87 -15.13 0.69
C GLU A 275 -9.65 -14.42 2.03
N ARG A 276 -8.50 -13.74 2.16
CA ARG A 276 -8.10 -13.00 3.36
C ARG A 276 -8.60 -11.56 3.43
N ARG A 277 -9.35 -11.12 2.41
CA ARG A 277 -9.85 -9.74 2.29
C ARG A 277 -8.73 -8.70 2.47
N LEU A 278 -7.55 -9.01 1.94
CA LEU A 278 -6.43 -8.07 1.98
C LEU A 278 -6.58 -7.03 0.88
N HIS A 279 -6.13 -5.82 1.17
CA HIS A 279 -5.95 -4.80 0.14
C HIS A 279 -4.72 -5.13 -0.70
N VAL A 280 -4.75 -4.73 -1.97
CA VAL A 280 -3.63 -4.89 -2.89
C VAL A 280 -3.14 -3.53 -3.32
N PHE A 281 -2.04 -3.09 -2.71
CA PHE A 281 -1.36 -1.86 -3.07
C PHE A 281 -0.36 -2.14 -4.19
N VAL A 282 -0.56 -1.57 -5.37
CA VAL A 282 0.26 -1.86 -6.56
C VAL A 282 0.94 -0.60 -7.05
N HIS A 283 2.27 -0.55 -6.93
CA HIS A 283 3.03 0.58 -7.46
C HIS A 283 3.17 0.47 -8.98
N PHE A 284 2.51 1.37 -9.69
CA PHE A 284 2.66 1.58 -11.14
C PHE A 284 3.46 2.85 -11.45
N GLY A 285 3.82 3.00 -12.70
CA GLY A 285 4.55 4.17 -13.19
C GLY A 285 5.99 4.32 -12.73
N ILE A 286 6.40 5.58 -12.61
CA ILE A 286 7.78 5.98 -12.36
C ILE A 286 8.15 5.63 -10.91
N LEU A 287 9.03 4.65 -10.75
CA LEU A 287 9.50 4.24 -9.43
C LEU A 287 10.85 4.88 -9.12
N GLN A 288 10.88 5.72 -8.08
CA GLN A 288 12.09 6.33 -7.55
C GLN A 288 12.23 6.02 -6.07
N VAL A 289 13.20 5.18 -5.70
CA VAL A 289 13.50 4.88 -4.31
C VAL A 289 14.81 5.55 -3.92
N LYS A 290 14.74 6.83 -3.51
CA LYS A 290 15.93 7.66 -3.21
C LYS A 290 16.90 7.01 -2.21
N LEU A 291 16.40 6.22 -1.25
CA LEU A 291 17.25 5.49 -0.30
C LEU A 291 18.15 4.44 -0.96
N ARG A 292 17.67 3.78 -2.03
CA ARG A 292 18.48 2.83 -2.81
C ARG A 292 19.58 3.57 -3.58
N ASP A 293 19.25 4.71 -4.18
CA ASP A 293 20.23 5.57 -4.86
C ASP A 293 21.31 6.06 -3.89
N LEU A 294 20.91 6.52 -2.69
CA LEU A 294 21.84 6.99 -1.65
C LEU A 294 22.81 5.88 -1.21
N ILE A 295 22.34 4.62 -1.15
CA ILE A 295 23.19 3.47 -0.80
C ILE A 295 24.06 3.01 -1.98
N GLY A 296 23.77 3.47 -3.21
CA GLY A 296 24.50 3.10 -4.41
C GLY A 296 24.05 1.77 -5.01
N LEU A 297 22.79 1.36 -4.74
CA LEU A 297 22.21 0.19 -5.38
C LEU A 297 21.85 0.51 -6.84
N PRO A 298 22.00 -0.47 -7.76
CA PRO A 298 21.61 -0.27 -9.14
C PRO A 298 20.10 -0.03 -9.25
N ARG A 299 19.74 0.86 -10.18
CA ARG A 299 18.36 1.04 -10.62
C ARG A 299 18.01 -0.08 -11.58
N ILE A 300 17.18 -1.00 -11.10
CA ILE A 300 16.74 -2.20 -11.84
C ILE A 300 15.25 -2.12 -12.21
N TYR A 301 14.65 -0.93 -12.17
CA TYR A 301 13.23 -0.75 -12.44
C TYR A 301 12.97 -0.76 -13.94
N ASP A 302 11.95 -1.51 -14.36
CA ASP A 302 11.52 -1.56 -15.75
C ASP A 302 10.06 -1.12 -15.90
N SER A 303 9.88 0.06 -16.50
CA SER A 303 8.57 0.69 -16.68
C SER A 303 7.64 -0.10 -17.60
N ARG A 304 8.14 -1.09 -18.37
CA ARG A 304 7.29 -1.98 -19.18
C ARG A 304 6.34 -2.84 -18.33
N PHE A 305 6.67 -3.07 -17.05
CA PHE A 305 5.81 -3.77 -16.10
C PHE A 305 4.95 -2.82 -15.26
N ALA A 306 4.97 -1.51 -15.53
CA ALA A 306 4.41 -0.48 -14.66
C ALA A 306 3.09 0.12 -15.16
N MET A 307 2.38 -0.55 -16.08
CA MET A 307 1.16 -0.06 -16.71
C MET A 307 -0.08 -0.29 -15.82
N PRO A 308 -0.81 0.75 -15.37
CA PRO A 308 -2.01 0.56 -14.54
C PRO A 308 -3.09 -0.32 -15.16
N LEU A 309 -3.30 -0.24 -16.48
CA LEU A 309 -4.31 -1.03 -17.18
C LEU A 309 -4.05 -2.55 -17.11
N ASP A 310 -2.81 -2.97 -16.83
CA ASP A 310 -2.48 -4.38 -16.61
C ASP A 310 -3.26 -4.96 -15.42
N LEU A 311 -3.73 -4.12 -14.49
CA LEU A 311 -4.50 -4.55 -13.32
C LEU A 311 -5.95 -4.93 -13.65
N GLN A 312 -6.49 -4.48 -14.79
CA GLN A 312 -7.90 -4.61 -15.13
C GLN A 312 -8.42 -6.06 -15.05
N PRO A 313 -7.71 -7.10 -15.56
CA PRO A 313 -8.17 -8.48 -15.45
C PRO A 313 -8.35 -8.95 -14.00
N ALA A 314 -7.40 -8.61 -13.12
CA ALA A 314 -7.47 -8.95 -11.71
C ALA A 314 -8.61 -8.20 -11.01
N ALA A 315 -8.75 -6.89 -11.25
CA ALA A 315 -9.82 -6.08 -10.68
C ALA A 315 -11.22 -6.60 -11.10
N ASN A 316 -11.39 -6.98 -12.36
CA ASN A 316 -12.63 -7.53 -12.89
C ASN A 316 -12.97 -8.91 -12.31
N ARG A 317 -11.97 -9.75 -12.09
CA ARG A 317 -12.13 -11.11 -11.55
C ARG A 317 -12.38 -11.10 -10.04
N PHE A 318 -11.65 -10.29 -9.29
CA PHE A 318 -11.70 -10.23 -7.83
C PHE A 318 -12.41 -8.97 -7.35
N ARG A 319 -13.71 -8.87 -7.64
CA ARG A 319 -14.52 -7.65 -7.37
C ARG A 319 -14.63 -7.26 -5.90
N GLN A 320 -14.43 -8.21 -4.99
CA GLN A 320 -14.44 -7.98 -3.55
C GLN A 320 -13.07 -7.53 -3.01
N THR A 321 -12.02 -7.60 -3.82
CA THR A 321 -10.68 -7.14 -3.45
C THR A 321 -10.52 -5.67 -3.79
N HIS A 322 -10.03 -4.89 -2.82
CA HIS A 322 -9.73 -3.48 -3.02
C HIS A 322 -8.29 -3.32 -3.50
N PHE A 323 -8.14 -2.73 -4.68
CA PHE A 323 -6.83 -2.43 -5.25
C PHE A 323 -6.52 -0.95 -5.10
N ILE A 324 -5.31 -0.60 -4.67
CA ILE A 324 -4.89 0.77 -4.41
C ILE A 324 -3.70 1.08 -5.31
N ILE A 325 -3.83 2.14 -6.11
CA ILE A 325 -2.75 2.65 -6.97
C ILE A 325 -2.21 3.94 -6.35
N PRO A 326 -0.94 3.99 -5.92
CA PRO A 326 -0.38 5.18 -5.30
C PRO A 326 -0.02 6.27 -6.28
N HIS A 327 0.18 7.46 -5.73
CA HIS A 327 0.75 8.60 -6.44
C HIS A 327 -0.02 8.99 -7.69
N PHE A 328 -1.35 8.81 -7.69
CA PHE A 328 -2.19 9.00 -8.87
C PHE A 328 -1.76 8.18 -10.10
N GLY A 329 -1.04 7.06 -9.90
CA GLY A 329 -0.46 6.24 -10.97
C GLY A 329 0.94 6.67 -11.41
N CYS A 330 1.56 7.65 -10.74
CA CYS A 330 2.95 8.06 -10.88
C CYS A 330 3.44 8.22 -12.33
N GLY A 331 2.81 9.10 -13.11
CA GLY A 331 3.17 9.36 -14.52
C GLY A 331 2.27 8.65 -15.53
N PHE A 332 1.53 7.61 -15.13
CA PHE A 332 0.49 6.96 -15.92
C PHE A 332 -0.91 7.43 -15.47
N PHE A 333 -1.05 8.75 -15.29
CA PHE A 333 -2.26 9.34 -14.71
C PHE A 333 -3.49 9.08 -15.57
N ARG A 334 -3.38 9.26 -16.89
CA ARG A 334 -4.47 8.97 -17.83
C ARG A 334 -4.92 7.51 -17.75
N GLU A 335 -3.99 6.57 -17.73
CA GLU A 335 -4.26 5.13 -17.70
C GLU A 335 -4.88 4.72 -16.35
N THR A 336 -4.46 5.35 -15.27
CA THR A 336 -5.08 5.18 -13.93
C THR A 336 -6.53 5.66 -13.92
N LEU A 337 -6.82 6.83 -14.53
CA LEU A 337 -8.20 7.30 -14.70
C LEU A 337 -9.02 6.35 -15.60
N MET A 338 -8.44 5.85 -16.70
CA MET A 338 -9.11 4.88 -17.57
C MET A 338 -9.49 3.60 -16.82
N LEU A 339 -8.61 3.09 -15.96
CA LEU A 339 -8.90 1.94 -15.11
C LEU A 339 -9.98 2.26 -14.08
N GLY A 340 -9.87 3.40 -13.39
CA GLY A 340 -10.82 3.83 -12.36
C GLY A 340 -12.24 4.01 -12.89
N ALA A 341 -12.39 4.41 -14.15
CA ALA A 341 -13.68 4.51 -14.84
C ALA A 341 -14.32 3.15 -15.17
N GLN A 342 -13.54 2.07 -15.18
CA GLN A 342 -13.98 0.73 -15.57
C GLN A 342 -14.08 -0.25 -14.38
N CYS A 343 -13.42 0.06 -13.25
CA CYS A 343 -13.34 -0.83 -12.09
C CYS A 343 -13.62 -0.07 -10.79
N ASP A 344 -14.79 -0.33 -10.19
CA ASP A 344 -15.24 0.34 -8.96
C ASP A 344 -14.49 -0.09 -7.69
N ASN A 345 -13.79 -1.24 -7.74
CA ASN A 345 -12.96 -1.75 -6.66
C ASN A 345 -11.49 -1.26 -6.72
N VAL A 346 -11.20 -0.30 -7.60
CA VAL A 346 -9.91 0.37 -7.69
C VAL A 346 -9.98 1.74 -7.02
N PHE A 347 -9.02 1.98 -6.15
CA PHE A 347 -8.81 3.18 -5.36
C PHE A 347 -7.49 3.85 -5.78
N VAL A 348 -7.41 5.15 -5.56
CA VAL A 348 -6.20 5.93 -5.80
C VAL A 348 -5.70 6.53 -4.51
N ASP A 349 -4.41 6.33 -4.23
CA ASP A 349 -3.71 6.99 -3.15
C ASP A 349 -3.03 8.27 -3.68
N THR A 350 -3.14 9.35 -2.90
CA THR A 350 -2.74 10.70 -3.30
C THR A 350 -1.30 11.05 -2.93
N SER A 351 -0.61 10.18 -2.18
CA SER A 351 0.75 10.44 -1.71
C SER A 351 1.66 10.76 -2.88
N SER A 352 2.53 11.77 -2.78
CA SER A 352 3.54 12.02 -3.81
C SER A 352 4.40 13.24 -3.48
N SER A 353 5.57 13.37 -4.12
CA SER A 353 6.15 14.70 -4.41
C SER A 353 5.49 15.37 -5.62
N ASN A 354 4.71 14.62 -6.42
CA ASN A 354 4.08 15.01 -7.68
C ASN A 354 5.05 15.39 -8.80
N ASP A 355 6.35 15.05 -8.67
CA ASP A 355 7.36 15.29 -9.71
C ASP A 355 7.02 14.60 -11.04
N TRP A 356 6.25 13.51 -10.98
CA TRP A 356 5.74 12.80 -12.16
C TRP A 356 4.86 13.68 -13.06
N MET A 357 4.27 14.77 -12.55
CA MET A 357 3.49 15.71 -13.37
C MET A 357 4.32 16.32 -14.49
N ALA A 358 5.65 16.40 -14.32
CA ALA A 358 6.58 16.87 -15.36
C ALA A 358 6.62 15.96 -16.61
N THR A 359 6.12 14.72 -16.51
CA THR A 359 6.04 13.77 -17.63
C THR A 359 4.72 13.83 -18.38
N GLN A 360 3.75 14.64 -17.91
CA GLN A 360 2.46 14.77 -18.56
C GLN A 360 2.58 15.62 -19.82
N PRO A 361 1.81 15.30 -20.88
CA PRO A 361 1.89 16.03 -22.15
C PRO A 361 1.45 17.49 -22.03
N GLU A 362 0.54 17.77 -21.09
CA GLU A 362 0.09 19.10 -20.74
C GLU A 362 0.61 19.48 -19.35
N LYS A 363 0.90 20.77 -19.16
CA LYS A 363 1.29 21.28 -17.84
C LYS A 363 0.13 21.09 -16.87
N LEU A 364 0.33 20.25 -15.87
CA LEU A 364 -0.69 19.87 -14.90
C LEU A 364 -0.40 20.53 -13.55
N THR A 365 -1.42 21.14 -12.96
CA THR A 365 -1.43 21.58 -11.56
C THR A 365 -1.98 20.49 -10.65
N LEU A 366 -1.63 20.53 -9.37
CA LEU A 366 -2.18 19.56 -8.41
C LEU A 366 -3.70 19.69 -8.27
N ALA A 367 -4.26 20.90 -8.34
CA ALA A 367 -5.71 21.10 -8.34
C ALA A 367 -6.39 20.41 -9.53
N GLU A 368 -5.80 20.46 -10.73
CA GLU A 368 -6.31 19.74 -11.90
C GLU A 368 -6.21 18.21 -11.75
N VAL A 369 -5.13 17.71 -11.11
CA VAL A 369 -5.03 16.29 -10.74
C VAL A 369 -6.21 15.89 -9.87
N PHE A 370 -6.45 16.61 -8.77
CA PHE A 370 -7.56 16.33 -7.86
C PHE A 370 -8.93 16.45 -8.54
N HIS A 371 -9.13 17.48 -9.37
CA HIS A 371 -10.38 17.68 -10.11
C HIS A 371 -10.69 16.50 -11.05
N ARG A 372 -9.71 16.10 -11.88
CA ARG A 372 -9.87 14.97 -12.82
C ARG A 372 -10.01 13.64 -12.10
N THR A 373 -9.28 13.45 -11.00
CA THR A 373 -9.39 12.25 -10.17
C THR A 373 -10.77 12.15 -9.54
N ARG A 374 -11.29 13.24 -8.96
CA ARG A 374 -12.65 13.30 -8.40
C ARG A 374 -13.72 13.01 -9.44
N ALA A 375 -13.57 13.51 -10.67
CA ALA A 375 -14.54 13.26 -11.74
C ALA A 375 -14.67 11.77 -12.11
N VAL A 376 -13.61 10.98 -11.92
CA VAL A 376 -13.59 9.55 -12.26
C VAL A 376 -13.83 8.66 -11.05
N PHE A 377 -13.10 8.90 -9.96
CA PHE A 377 -13.11 8.07 -8.77
C PHE A 377 -14.22 8.45 -7.79
N GLY A 378 -14.69 9.70 -7.84
CA GLY A 378 -15.40 10.32 -6.73
C GLY A 378 -14.47 10.53 -5.52
N ALA A 379 -14.92 11.28 -4.51
CA ALA A 379 -14.17 11.40 -3.27
C ALA A 379 -14.06 10.05 -2.52
N GLU A 380 -15.05 9.17 -2.68
CA GLU A 380 -15.20 7.86 -2.01
C GLU A 380 -14.08 6.84 -2.32
N ARG A 381 -13.38 7.00 -3.45
CA ARG A 381 -12.30 6.09 -3.88
C ARG A 381 -10.91 6.71 -3.89
N MET A 382 -10.75 7.86 -3.24
CA MET A 382 -9.47 8.54 -3.06
C MET A 382 -8.98 8.36 -1.62
N LEU A 383 -7.70 8.06 -1.44
CA LEU A 383 -7.08 7.82 -0.14
C LEU A 383 -5.94 8.82 0.08
N PHE A 384 -6.03 9.61 1.15
CA PHE A 384 -4.96 10.52 1.53
C PHE A 384 -3.72 9.77 2.03
N GLY A 385 -2.58 10.01 1.40
CA GLY A 385 -1.29 9.54 1.89
C GLY A 385 -0.21 10.61 1.76
N THR A 386 0.89 10.47 2.51
CA THR A 386 2.02 11.42 2.44
C THR A 386 3.31 10.85 1.86
N ASP A 387 3.47 9.52 1.82
CA ASP A 387 4.74 8.87 1.48
C ASP A 387 5.86 9.34 2.43
N SER A 388 5.53 9.38 3.72
CA SER A 388 6.46 9.71 4.81
C SER A 388 7.39 8.53 5.10
N GLY A 389 8.59 8.79 5.64
CA GLY A 389 9.52 7.68 5.92
C GLY A 389 10.74 8.02 6.76
N VAL A 390 11.69 8.80 6.24
CA VAL A 390 12.95 9.07 6.96
C VAL A 390 12.85 10.27 7.90
N PHE A 391 13.59 10.22 9.00
CA PHE A 391 13.78 11.35 9.91
C PHE A 391 15.12 12.08 9.65
N PRO A 392 15.28 13.35 10.03
CA PRO A 392 14.38 14.19 10.85
C PRO A 392 13.13 14.70 10.13
N ARG A 393 13.03 14.52 8.80
CA ARG A 393 11.87 14.98 8.02
C ARG A 393 10.54 14.46 8.58
N GLY A 394 10.48 13.19 8.98
CA GLY A 394 9.32 12.62 9.66
C GLY A 394 8.08 12.63 8.78
N TRP A 395 6.95 13.01 9.36
CA TRP A 395 5.69 13.12 8.65
C TRP A 395 5.65 14.39 7.78
N ARG A 396 5.31 14.22 6.51
CA ARG A 396 5.41 15.26 5.49
C ARG A 396 4.21 16.21 5.51
N LYS A 397 4.21 17.13 6.48
CA LYS A 397 3.18 18.18 6.61
C LYS A 397 3.02 19.02 5.35
N GLU A 398 4.11 19.28 4.63
CA GLU A 398 4.08 20.03 3.38
C GLU A 398 3.26 19.34 2.28
N VAL A 399 3.22 18.00 2.27
CA VAL A 399 2.38 17.24 1.35
C VAL A 399 0.91 17.34 1.74
N PHE A 400 0.61 17.21 3.03
CA PHE A 400 -0.75 17.42 3.53
C PHE A 400 -1.27 18.81 3.17
N ASP A 401 -0.51 19.87 3.47
CA ASP A 401 -0.93 21.25 3.22
C ASP A 401 -1.17 21.49 1.72
N ALA A 402 -0.27 20.99 0.85
CA ALA A 402 -0.40 21.14 -0.59
C ALA A 402 -1.62 20.38 -1.15
N GLN A 403 -1.86 19.15 -0.70
CA GLN A 403 -3.02 18.37 -1.13
C GLN A 403 -4.33 18.97 -0.62
N HIS A 404 -4.37 19.41 0.63
CA HIS A 404 -5.54 20.05 1.24
C HIS A 404 -5.93 21.32 0.48
N GLU A 405 -4.96 22.16 0.14
CA GLU A 405 -5.18 23.36 -0.67
C GLU A 405 -5.61 23.02 -2.11
N ALA A 406 -4.99 22.02 -2.74
CA ALA A 406 -5.37 21.57 -4.07
C ALA A 406 -6.81 21.02 -4.13
N MET A 407 -7.26 20.29 -3.10
CA MET A 407 -8.66 19.84 -3.00
C MET A 407 -9.63 21.02 -2.92
N LYS A 408 -9.32 22.06 -2.15
CA LYS A 408 -10.15 23.28 -2.11
C LYS A 408 -10.25 23.96 -3.47
N GLN A 409 -9.11 24.13 -4.15
CA GLN A 409 -9.06 24.71 -5.49
C GLN A 409 -9.79 23.85 -6.53
N ALA A 410 -9.77 22.52 -6.37
CA ALA A 410 -10.53 21.57 -7.17
C ALA A 410 -12.04 21.52 -6.83
N GLY A 411 -12.50 22.34 -5.88
CA GLY A 411 -13.91 22.48 -5.50
C GLY A 411 -14.47 21.34 -4.65
N PHE A 412 -13.62 20.63 -3.90
CA PHE A 412 -14.10 19.63 -2.94
C PHE A 412 -14.88 20.32 -1.82
N SER A 413 -16.00 19.73 -1.43
CA SER A 413 -16.72 20.10 -0.21
C SER A 413 -15.97 19.61 1.03
N ALA A 414 -16.28 20.18 2.21
CA ALA A 414 -15.72 19.72 3.47
C ALA A 414 -15.97 18.22 3.71
N ALA A 415 -17.18 17.73 3.43
CA ALA A 415 -17.54 16.32 3.57
C ALA A 415 -16.71 15.41 2.63
N GLU A 416 -16.48 15.83 1.38
CA GLU A 416 -15.62 15.09 0.46
C GLU A 416 -14.16 15.08 0.92
N MET A 417 -13.66 16.20 1.45
CA MET A 417 -12.31 16.25 2.00
C MET A 417 -12.16 15.30 3.20
N GLU A 418 -13.15 15.22 4.08
CA GLU A 418 -13.14 14.25 5.20
C GLU A 418 -13.11 12.79 4.71
N LEU A 419 -13.83 12.47 3.63
CA LEU A 419 -13.76 11.15 3.00
C LEU A 419 -12.33 10.81 2.61
N VAL A 420 -11.70 11.69 1.82
CA VAL A 420 -10.34 11.48 1.30
C VAL A 420 -9.31 11.44 2.43
N LEU A 421 -9.39 12.39 3.37
CA LEU A 421 -8.39 12.60 4.42
C LEU A 421 -8.40 11.52 5.51
N GLY A 422 -9.46 10.71 5.62
CA GLY A 422 -9.33 9.50 6.41
C GLY A 422 -10.53 8.57 6.52
N GLN A 423 -11.75 9.02 6.23
CA GLN A 423 -12.92 8.14 6.42
C GLN A 423 -12.90 6.96 5.43
N ASN A 424 -12.41 7.15 4.20
CA ASN A 424 -12.30 6.07 3.22
C ASN A 424 -11.35 4.95 3.68
N MET A 425 -10.14 5.30 4.13
CA MET A 425 -9.17 4.31 4.61
C MET A 425 -9.69 3.60 5.87
N ARG A 426 -10.37 4.33 6.77
CA ARG A 426 -11.03 3.71 7.93
C ARG A 426 -12.05 2.66 7.49
N ARG A 427 -12.96 3.01 6.57
CA ARG A 427 -14.00 2.11 6.05
C ARG A 427 -13.41 0.87 5.40
N LEU A 428 -12.36 1.03 4.58
CA LEU A 428 -11.67 -0.10 3.93
C LEU A 428 -11.10 -1.09 4.96
N LEU A 429 -10.60 -0.61 6.10
CA LEU A 429 -10.09 -1.50 7.14
C LEU A 429 -11.20 -2.16 7.98
N GLU A 430 -12.44 -1.70 7.88
CA GLU A 430 -13.60 -2.23 8.61
C GLU A 430 -14.43 -3.22 7.78
N SER A 431 -14.30 -3.21 6.45
CA SER A 431 -14.79 -4.26 5.53
C SER A 431 -13.95 -5.53 5.59
#